data_AF-A0A285PJW2-F1
#
_entry.id   AF-A0A285PJW2-F1
#
_cell.length_a   1.000
_cell.length_b   1.000
_cell.length_c   1.000
_cell.angle_alpha   90.00
_cell.angle_beta   90.00
_cell.angle_gamma   90.00
#
_symmetry.space_group_name_H-M   'P 1'
#
loop_
_entity.id
_entity.type
_entity.pdbx_description
1 polymer ?
#
loop_
_entity_poly.entity_id
_entity_poly.type
_entity_poly.pdbx_seq_one_letter_code
_entity_poly.pdbx_strand_id
1 'polypeptide(L)'
;MINTPSNTQNLSQGSGPNLGPNGNIPPMPSASTPPPMPSSEQSGGISHERSSNPFAIGKRPGPIVPKGTIAGHALVLVIAIMSFLAALTVAAVTMISSATRDWQSDIGRGATIQIRQIDGIDIEAQLAKAIEIARASPGIGEATALSIAESSALLEPWLGLDLAFDDLPIPRLIELTITNPSDVDFIGLSSRLQAEVKGAILDNHRFWVERLRSMAETAILIGFTILFLVLAATVLTVIFATRSAMAGNQETIAVLHFVGASNRFIASEFQRKFFTLGLKGSLAGGLFAILTFVIFQLLLSNDTASAAADQMQALLGVIGLDLSAYLATLGLTFVIAILTAITTRLTVMKTLSKLH
;
A
#
# COMPACT_ATOMS: atom_id res chain seq x y z
N MET A 1 -17.35 -3.00 -65.67
CA MET A 1 -16.92 -1.68 -66.17
C MET A 1 -16.04 -1.05 -65.10
N ILE A 2 -14.82 -0.56 -65.30
CA ILE A 2 -13.91 -0.39 -66.43
C ILE A 2 -12.48 -0.25 -65.82
N ASN A 3 -11.55 -1.05 -66.34
CA ASN A 3 -10.11 -0.84 -66.64
C ASN A 3 -9.04 -0.30 -65.66
N THR A 4 -8.01 -1.16 -65.51
CA THR A 4 -6.54 -0.92 -65.52
C THR A 4 -6.05 -0.16 -66.78
N PRO A 5 -4.86 0.46 -66.78
CA PRO A 5 -3.59 -0.24 -67.12
C PRO A 5 -2.39 0.26 -66.26
N SER A 6 -1.35 -0.48 -65.87
CA SER A 6 -0.26 -1.18 -66.58
C SER A 6 0.53 -0.36 -67.62
N ASN A 7 1.73 0.11 -67.27
CA ASN A 7 2.85 0.32 -68.20
C ASN A 7 4.18 0.24 -67.40
N THR A 8 5.00 -0.82 -67.40
CA THR A 8 5.94 -1.45 -68.37
C THR A 8 7.20 -0.68 -68.78
N GLN A 9 8.33 -1.40 -68.65
CA GLN A 9 9.66 -1.27 -69.30
C GLN A 9 10.64 -0.21 -68.72
N ASN A 10 11.96 -0.42 -68.61
CA ASN A 10 12.87 -1.25 -69.41
C ASN A 10 14.18 -1.61 -68.66
N LEU A 11 14.90 -2.55 -69.28
CA LEU A 11 16.00 -3.43 -68.96
C LEU A 11 17.41 -2.84 -68.69
N SER A 12 18.21 -3.69 -68.04
CA SER A 12 19.63 -4.02 -68.31
C SER A 12 20.75 -3.00 -68.11
N GLN A 13 21.67 -3.35 -67.19
CA GLN A 13 23.15 -3.41 -67.32
C GLN A 13 23.71 -3.63 -65.90
N GLY A 14 24.66 -4.52 -65.58
CA GLY A 14 25.72 -5.11 -66.37
C GLY A 14 27.08 -4.73 -65.76
N SER A 15 27.71 -5.68 -65.07
CA SER A 15 29.17 -5.92 -65.02
C SER A 15 30.13 -4.91 -64.36
N GLY A 16 30.87 -5.43 -63.36
CA GLY A 16 32.33 -5.44 -63.41
C GLY A 16 33.10 -4.36 -62.61
N PRO A 17 34.29 -4.69 -62.08
CA PRO A 17 35.00 -3.88 -61.10
C PRO A 17 35.77 -2.73 -61.74
N ASN A 18 35.72 -1.57 -61.09
CA ASN A 18 36.41 -0.35 -61.47
C ASN A 18 37.89 -0.43 -61.05
N LEU A 19 38.78 -0.68 -62.00
CA LEU A 19 40.24 -0.58 -61.89
C LEU A 19 40.66 0.80 -62.39
N GLY A 20 41.05 1.69 -61.46
CA GLY A 20 41.73 2.94 -61.77
C GLY A 20 43.23 2.73 -62.04
N PRO A 21 43.85 3.46 -62.99
CA PRO A 21 45.21 3.25 -63.42
C PRO A 21 46.18 4.17 -62.64
N ASN A 22 47.03 3.60 -61.79
CA ASN A 22 48.45 3.99 -61.64
C ASN A 22 49.11 3.30 -60.43
N GLY A 23 49.99 2.33 -60.75
CA GLY A 23 51.32 2.20 -60.15
C GLY A 23 51.45 1.98 -58.64
N ASN A 24 51.26 0.74 -58.19
CA ASN A 24 52.30 -0.01 -57.48
C ASN A 24 51.85 -1.45 -57.20
N ILE A 25 52.67 -2.41 -57.63
CA ILE A 25 52.50 -3.84 -57.38
C ILE A 25 53.02 -4.14 -55.96
N PRO A 26 52.27 -4.85 -55.10
CA PRO A 26 52.81 -5.35 -53.84
C PRO A 26 53.75 -6.55 -54.09
N PRO A 27 54.94 -6.64 -53.46
CA PRO A 27 55.77 -7.84 -53.53
C PRO A 27 55.21 -8.98 -52.68
N MET A 28 55.31 -10.19 -53.22
CA MET A 28 54.98 -11.48 -52.59
C MET A 28 56.03 -11.93 -51.54
N PRO A 29 55.71 -12.95 -50.71
CA PRO A 29 56.22 -13.10 -49.35
C PRO A 29 57.57 -13.83 -49.28
N SER A 30 58.39 -13.47 -48.30
CA SER A 30 59.59 -14.22 -47.91
C SER A 30 59.43 -14.85 -46.53
N ALA A 31 59.83 -16.11 -46.46
CA ALA A 31 59.73 -17.03 -45.36
C ALA A 31 60.34 -16.51 -44.04
N SER A 32 59.70 -16.86 -42.93
CA SER A 32 60.30 -16.78 -41.59
C SER A 32 60.24 -18.13 -40.87
N THR A 33 61.39 -18.41 -40.28
CA THR A 33 62.01 -19.64 -39.77
C THR A 33 61.38 -20.17 -38.48
N PRO A 34 61.41 -21.49 -38.18
CA PRO A 34 60.96 -22.02 -36.88
C PRO A 34 61.95 -21.65 -35.76
N PRO A 35 61.49 -21.48 -34.50
CA PRO A 35 62.36 -21.18 -33.37
C PRO A 35 63.15 -22.42 -32.90
N PRO A 36 64.37 -22.23 -32.34
CA PRO A 36 65.27 -23.31 -31.94
C PRO A 36 64.96 -23.85 -30.53
N MET A 37 65.20 -25.14 -30.30
CA MET A 37 65.52 -25.70 -28.97
C MET A 37 67.05 -25.76 -28.82
N PRO A 38 67.63 -25.42 -27.65
CA PRO A 38 68.06 -26.42 -26.65
C PRO A 38 68.01 -25.83 -25.20
N SER A 39 68.39 -26.45 -24.08
CA SER A 39 69.21 -27.63 -23.74
C SER A 39 68.94 -28.01 -22.28
N SER A 40 69.11 -29.29 -21.96
CA SER A 40 69.14 -29.85 -20.61
C SER A 40 70.46 -29.57 -19.89
N GLU A 41 70.43 -29.03 -18.67
CA GLU A 41 71.50 -29.24 -17.68
C GLU A 41 70.98 -29.10 -16.23
N GLN A 42 71.45 -30.01 -15.38
CA GLN A 42 71.04 -30.28 -13.99
C GLN A 42 71.55 -29.24 -12.98
N SER A 43 70.83 -29.06 -11.85
CA SER A 43 71.31 -29.42 -10.49
C SER A 43 70.69 -28.56 -9.37
N GLY A 44 70.14 -29.24 -8.35
CA GLY A 44 70.31 -28.85 -6.95
C GLY A 44 69.20 -28.02 -6.28
N GLY A 45 68.37 -28.67 -5.46
CA GLY A 45 67.57 -27.97 -4.45
C GLY A 45 66.40 -28.79 -3.89
N ILE A 46 66.68 -29.70 -2.95
CA ILE A 46 65.65 -30.40 -2.18
C ILE A 46 65.16 -29.49 -1.05
N SER A 47 63.90 -29.10 -1.06
CA SER A 47 63.22 -28.54 0.12
C SER A 47 61.71 -28.85 0.11
N HIS A 48 61.37 -29.88 0.89
CA HIS A 48 60.07 -30.19 1.50
C HIS A 48 58.81 -30.01 0.64
N GLU A 49 58.50 -31.03 -0.16
CA GLU A 49 57.15 -31.24 -0.69
C GLU A 49 56.23 -31.75 0.43
N ARG A 50 55.43 -30.84 0.97
CA ARG A 50 54.36 -31.15 1.90
C ARG A 50 53.29 -31.94 1.15
N SER A 51 53.28 -33.26 1.34
CA SER A 51 52.21 -34.18 0.96
C SER A 51 50.83 -33.53 1.20
N SER A 52 50.21 -33.03 0.13
CA SER A 52 48.83 -32.59 0.13
C SER A 52 47.98 -33.74 -0.41
N ASN A 53 47.15 -34.29 0.49
CA ASN A 53 46.22 -35.37 0.19
C ASN A 53 45.38 -35.05 -1.06
N PRO A 54 45.35 -35.92 -2.08
CA PRO A 54 44.50 -35.73 -3.27
C PRO A 54 43.00 -35.94 -3.02
N PHE A 55 42.57 -36.17 -1.77
CA PHE A 55 41.18 -36.48 -1.40
C PHE A 55 40.50 -35.43 -0.49
N ALA A 56 40.95 -34.18 -0.50
CA ALA A 56 40.21 -33.08 0.15
C ALA A 56 38.95 -32.71 -0.67
N ILE A 57 37.91 -33.55 -0.58
CA ILE A 57 36.55 -33.23 -1.01
C ILE A 57 35.99 -32.20 -0.03
N GLY A 58 35.96 -30.94 -0.46
CA GLY A 58 35.51 -29.84 0.39
C GLY A 58 35.20 -28.53 -0.34
N LYS A 59 34.84 -28.58 -1.63
CA LYS A 59 34.16 -27.45 -2.27
C LYS A 59 32.67 -27.78 -2.34
N ARG A 60 31.88 -27.06 -1.53
CA ARG A 60 30.42 -27.03 -1.65
C ARG A 60 30.08 -26.81 -3.14
N PRO A 61 29.24 -27.65 -3.77
CA PRO A 61 28.86 -27.44 -5.15
C PRO A 61 28.26 -26.04 -5.27
N GLY A 62 28.78 -25.24 -6.20
CA GLY A 62 28.26 -23.91 -6.48
C GLY A 62 26.78 -23.99 -6.89
N PRO A 63 26.01 -22.91 -6.74
CA PRO A 63 24.61 -22.90 -7.15
C PRO A 63 24.50 -23.28 -8.63
N ILE A 64 23.73 -24.31 -8.94
CA ILE A 64 23.54 -24.87 -10.29
C ILE A 64 22.68 -23.93 -11.18
N VAL A 65 22.29 -22.77 -10.66
CA VAL A 65 21.57 -21.72 -11.40
C VAL A 65 22.42 -20.44 -11.39
N PRO A 66 22.74 -19.83 -12.56
CA PRO A 66 23.55 -18.61 -12.64
C PRO A 66 23.06 -17.52 -11.68
N LYS A 67 24.01 -16.91 -10.96
CA LYS A 67 23.73 -15.78 -10.08
C LYS A 67 23.52 -14.52 -10.93
N GLY A 68 22.31 -13.96 -10.86
CA GLY A 68 22.00 -12.61 -11.36
C GLY A 68 21.69 -12.54 -12.84
N THR A 69 20.53 -13.04 -13.26
CA THR A 69 19.95 -12.63 -14.54
C THR A 69 19.16 -11.34 -14.35
N ILE A 70 19.15 -10.47 -15.37
CA ILE A 70 18.33 -9.25 -15.43
C ILE A 70 16.87 -9.54 -15.04
N ALA A 71 16.37 -10.72 -15.40
CA ALA A 71 15.03 -11.21 -15.05
C ALA A 71 14.79 -11.32 -13.52
N GLY A 72 15.80 -11.71 -12.74
CA GLY A 72 15.70 -11.78 -11.28
C GLY A 72 15.59 -10.40 -10.64
N HIS A 73 16.38 -9.42 -11.11
CA HIS A 73 16.31 -8.04 -10.64
C HIS A 73 15.00 -7.37 -11.01
N ALA A 74 14.51 -7.60 -12.24
CA ALA A 74 13.21 -7.09 -12.68
C ALA A 74 12.07 -7.62 -11.81
N LEU A 75 12.08 -8.92 -11.46
CA LEU A 75 11.07 -9.50 -10.58
C LEU A 75 11.09 -8.87 -9.17
N VAL A 76 12.27 -8.69 -8.58
CA VAL A 76 12.42 -8.04 -7.27
C VAL A 76 11.85 -6.63 -7.31
N LEU A 77 12.14 -5.87 -8.38
CA LEU A 77 11.62 -4.52 -8.55
C LEU A 77 10.09 -4.50 -8.65
N VAL A 78 9.49 -5.40 -9.44
CA VAL A 78 8.01 -5.45 -9.56
C VAL A 78 7.38 -5.83 -8.22
N ILE A 79 7.92 -6.81 -7.50
CA ILE A 79 7.42 -7.18 -6.17
C ILE A 79 7.60 -6.01 -5.18
N ALA A 80 8.70 -5.25 -5.27
CA ALA A 80 8.89 -4.06 -4.45
C ALA A 80 7.84 -2.98 -4.72
N ILE A 81 7.53 -2.69 -5.98
CA ILE A 81 6.47 -1.73 -6.35
C ILE A 81 5.10 -2.21 -5.87
N MET A 82 4.75 -3.48 -6.10
CA MET A 82 3.46 -4.01 -5.66
C MET A 82 3.33 -4.06 -4.14
N SER A 83 4.41 -4.40 -3.44
CA SER A 83 4.46 -4.38 -1.98
C SER A 83 4.36 -2.97 -1.41
N PHE A 84 4.97 -1.98 -2.08
CA PHE A 84 4.83 -0.57 -1.74
C PHE A 84 3.37 -0.11 -1.89
N LEU A 85 2.72 -0.39 -3.02
CA LEU A 85 1.31 -0.05 -3.26
C LEU A 85 0.37 -0.75 -2.27
N ALA A 86 0.62 -2.02 -1.96
CA ALA A 86 -0.13 -2.76 -0.96
C ALA A 86 0.04 -2.13 0.44
N ALA A 87 1.26 -1.75 0.82
CA ALA A 87 1.54 -1.10 2.09
C ALA A 87 0.85 0.27 2.22
N LEU A 88 0.88 1.09 1.16
CA LEU A 88 0.14 2.36 1.13
C LEU A 88 -1.37 2.15 1.30
N THR A 89 -1.92 1.12 0.65
CA THR A 89 -3.34 0.80 0.76
C THR A 89 -3.72 0.37 2.18
N VAL A 90 -2.91 -0.50 2.79
CA VAL A 90 -3.10 -0.92 4.19
C VAL A 90 -3.07 0.27 5.12
N ALA A 91 -2.05 1.12 5.00
CA ALA A 91 -1.91 2.30 5.84
C ALA A 91 -3.08 3.29 5.69
N ALA A 92 -3.53 3.56 4.46
CA ALA A 92 -4.69 4.40 4.19
C ALA A 92 -5.98 3.82 4.83
N VAL A 93 -6.22 2.52 4.67
CA VAL A 93 -7.37 1.84 5.28
C VAL A 93 -7.30 1.88 6.80
N THR A 94 -6.13 1.65 7.40
CA THR A 94 -5.97 1.72 8.86
C THR A 94 -6.22 3.12 9.40
N MET A 95 -5.75 4.16 8.69
CA MET A 95 -5.92 5.56 9.09
C MET A 95 -7.40 5.99 8.99
N ILE A 96 -8.09 5.65 7.90
CA ILE A 96 -9.52 5.95 7.76
C ILE A 96 -10.32 5.20 8.83
N SER A 97 -9.95 3.95 9.12
CA SER A 97 -10.63 3.13 10.11
C SER A 97 -10.43 3.61 11.55
N SER A 98 -9.24 4.08 11.92
CA SER A 98 -9.00 4.69 13.24
C SER A 98 -9.75 6.02 13.37
N ALA A 99 -9.61 6.91 12.39
CA ALA A 99 -10.30 8.20 12.40
C ALA A 99 -11.82 8.05 12.52
N THR A 100 -12.40 7.07 11.81
CA THR A 100 -13.84 6.77 11.90
C THR A 100 -14.24 6.30 13.31
N ARG A 101 -13.42 5.46 13.97
CA ARG A 101 -13.71 4.94 15.31
C ARG A 101 -13.59 6.03 16.39
N ASP A 102 -12.55 6.84 16.32
CA ASP A 102 -12.29 7.90 17.29
C ASP A 102 -13.40 8.95 17.20
N TRP A 103 -13.73 9.38 15.98
CA TRP A 103 -14.81 10.33 15.75
C TRP A 103 -16.20 9.81 16.15
N GLN A 104 -16.45 8.52 15.95
CA GLN A 104 -17.69 7.86 16.39
C GLN A 104 -17.84 7.87 17.91
N SER A 105 -16.74 7.68 18.64
CA SER A 105 -16.74 7.71 20.11
C SER A 105 -17.05 9.11 20.63
N ASP A 106 -16.52 10.16 19.99
CA ASP A 106 -16.63 11.52 20.49
C ASP A 106 -17.98 12.17 20.15
N ILE A 107 -18.46 12.07 18.90
CA ILE A 107 -19.75 12.69 18.52
C ILE A 107 -20.95 11.86 18.99
N GLY A 108 -20.78 10.55 19.16
CA GLY A 108 -21.88 9.67 19.59
C GLY A 108 -22.38 9.89 21.01
N ARG A 109 -21.69 10.69 21.83
CA ARG A 109 -21.93 10.84 23.28
C ARG A 109 -22.59 12.16 23.69
N GLY A 110 -22.77 13.09 22.75
CA GLY A 110 -23.45 14.37 22.96
C GLY A 110 -24.77 14.46 22.20
N ALA A 111 -25.78 15.05 22.83
CA ALA A 111 -26.99 15.53 22.15
C ALA A 111 -27.39 16.89 22.73
N THR A 112 -28.12 17.69 21.97
CA THR A 112 -28.49 19.04 22.41
C THR A 112 -29.99 19.24 22.31
N ILE A 113 -30.62 19.74 23.37
CA ILE A 113 -31.99 20.24 23.32
C ILE A 113 -31.92 21.75 23.14
N GLN A 114 -32.57 22.26 22.11
CA GLN A 114 -32.70 23.69 21.84
C GLN A 114 -34.10 24.15 22.24
N ILE A 115 -34.20 25.19 23.04
CA ILE A 115 -35.47 25.82 23.40
C ILE A 115 -35.48 27.24 22.83
N ARG A 116 -36.37 27.47 21.87
CA ARG A 116 -36.55 28.82 21.29
C ARG A 116 -37.27 29.73 22.28
N GLN A 117 -36.81 30.98 22.35
CA GLN A 117 -37.50 32.04 23.06
C GLN A 117 -38.81 32.38 22.34
N ILE A 118 -39.92 32.34 23.08
CA ILE A 118 -41.27 32.66 22.59
C ILE A 118 -41.85 33.69 23.56
N ASP A 119 -42.39 34.78 23.03
CA ASP A 119 -42.95 35.86 23.84
C ASP A 119 -44.09 35.36 24.75
N GLY A 120 -44.03 35.77 26.02
CA GLY A 120 -45.04 35.40 27.03
C GLY A 120 -44.89 34.00 27.63
N ILE A 121 -43.80 33.29 27.36
CA ILE A 121 -43.49 31.98 27.98
C ILE A 121 -42.25 32.12 28.87
N ASP A 122 -42.36 31.61 30.11
CA ASP A 122 -41.21 31.52 31.02
C ASP A 122 -40.23 30.43 30.55
N ILE A 123 -39.09 30.86 30.02
CA ILE A 123 -38.05 29.99 29.47
C ILE A 123 -37.38 29.16 30.56
N GLU A 124 -37.18 29.69 31.77
CA GLU A 124 -36.52 28.96 32.85
C GLU A 124 -37.39 27.79 33.32
N ALA A 125 -38.71 27.97 33.36
CA ALA A 125 -39.65 26.88 33.62
C ALA A 125 -39.63 25.81 32.51
N GLN A 126 -39.49 26.21 31.23
CA GLN A 126 -39.36 25.26 30.12
C GLN A 126 -38.03 24.49 30.18
N LEU A 127 -36.95 25.17 30.56
CA LEU A 127 -35.61 24.61 30.70
C LEU A 127 -35.56 23.54 31.80
N ALA A 128 -36.10 23.87 32.99
CA ALA A 128 -36.20 22.93 34.09
C ALA A 128 -37.01 21.68 33.72
N LYS A 129 -38.13 21.88 33.02
CA LYS A 129 -38.98 20.78 32.54
C LYS A 129 -38.28 19.90 31.49
N ALA A 130 -37.55 20.51 30.55
CA ALA A 130 -36.78 19.77 29.56
C ALA A 130 -35.65 18.94 30.19
N ILE A 131 -34.96 19.50 31.19
CA ILE A 131 -33.94 18.77 31.97
C ILE A 131 -34.55 17.57 32.69
N GLU A 132 -35.72 17.74 33.32
CA GLU A 132 -36.42 16.65 34.02
C GLU A 132 -36.80 15.51 33.07
N ILE A 133 -37.37 15.84 31.90
CA ILE A 133 -37.74 14.86 30.87
C ILE A 133 -36.50 14.14 30.32
N ALA A 134 -35.39 14.87 30.11
CA ALA A 134 -34.14 14.29 29.65
C ALA A 134 -33.52 13.33 30.68
N ARG A 135 -33.43 13.74 31.96
CA ARG A 135 -32.89 12.88 33.03
C ARG A 135 -33.75 11.65 33.32
N ALA A 136 -35.05 11.74 33.09
CA ALA A 136 -35.96 10.60 33.22
C ALA A 136 -35.84 9.59 32.07
N SER A 137 -35.11 9.92 31.00
CA SER A 137 -34.96 9.04 29.85
C SER A 137 -33.76 8.07 30.03
N PRO A 138 -33.94 6.77 29.76
CA PRO A 138 -32.86 5.79 29.86
C PRO A 138 -31.66 6.15 28.97
N GLY A 139 -30.45 5.91 29.48
CA GLY A 139 -29.19 6.12 28.74
C GLY A 139 -28.61 7.54 28.80
N ILE A 140 -29.36 8.54 29.29
CA ILE A 140 -28.87 9.90 29.55
C ILE A 140 -28.21 9.93 30.94
N GLY A 141 -26.95 10.37 30.99
CA GLY A 141 -26.19 10.49 32.24
C GLY A 141 -26.37 11.87 32.87
N GLU A 142 -26.06 12.91 32.11
CA GLU A 142 -26.18 14.30 32.56
C GLU A 142 -26.99 15.13 31.56
N ALA A 143 -27.69 16.13 32.09
CA ALA A 143 -28.40 17.14 31.34
C ALA A 143 -28.17 18.48 32.03
N THR A 144 -27.47 19.37 31.35
CA THR A 144 -26.99 20.65 31.88
C THR A 144 -27.39 21.77 30.92
N ALA A 145 -28.04 22.80 31.43
CA ALA A 145 -28.35 23.97 30.63
C ALA A 145 -27.14 24.88 30.53
N LEU A 146 -26.84 25.31 29.31
CA LEU A 146 -25.85 26.36 29.07
C LEU A 146 -26.43 27.73 29.44
N SER A 147 -25.61 28.52 30.11
CA SER A 147 -25.89 29.94 30.34
C SER A 147 -25.81 30.73 29.02
N ILE A 148 -26.43 31.91 29.03
CA ILE A 148 -26.36 32.83 27.90
C ILE A 148 -24.91 33.28 27.67
N ALA A 149 -24.16 33.54 28.75
CA ALA A 149 -22.75 33.93 28.67
C ALA A 149 -21.88 32.85 28.01
N GLU A 150 -22.09 31.57 28.34
CA GLU A 150 -21.37 30.45 27.70
C GLU A 150 -21.75 30.31 26.23
N SER A 151 -23.04 30.47 25.90
CA SER A 151 -23.53 30.41 24.52
C SER A 151 -22.97 31.56 23.67
N SER A 152 -22.89 32.77 24.23
CA SER A 152 -22.31 33.95 23.57
C SER A 152 -20.80 33.81 23.39
N ALA A 153 -20.08 33.24 24.37
CA ALA A 153 -18.65 32.96 24.26
C ALA A 153 -18.33 31.96 23.13
N LEU A 154 -19.21 30.99 22.85
CA LEU A 154 -19.07 30.08 21.71
C LEU A 154 -19.24 30.80 20.35
N LEU A 155 -19.96 31.91 20.31
CA LEU A 155 -20.26 32.68 19.10
C LEU A 155 -19.24 33.81 18.85
N GLU A 156 -18.54 34.26 19.88
CA GLU A 156 -17.53 35.32 19.83
C GLU A 156 -16.46 35.13 18.73
N PRO A 157 -15.90 33.92 18.50
CA PRO A 157 -14.91 33.70 17.44
C PRO A 157 -15.44 33.92 16.02
N TRP A 158 -16.76 33.78 15.83
CA TRP A 158 -17.41 33.87 14.52
C TRP A 158 -18.02 35.25 14.26
N LEU A 159 -18.54 35.88 15.31
CA LEU A 159 -19.31 37.12 15.22
C LEU A 159 -18.50 38.36 15.62
N GLY A 160 -17.36 38.19 16.30
CA GLY A 160 -16.57 39.28 16.85
C GLY A 160 -17.19 39.89 18.12
N LEU A 161 -16.38 40.69 18.82
CA LEU A 161 -16.67 41.26 20.14
C LEU A 161 -17.67 42.44 20.14
N ASP A 162 -18.03 42.98 18.97
CA ASP A 162 -18.73 44.28 18.85
C ASP A 162 -20.26 44.18 18.67
N LEU A 163 -20.85 42.99 18.86
CA LEU A 163 -22.31 42.82 18.80
C LEU A 163 -22.90 42.80 20.21
N ALA A 164 -23.96 43.59 20.43
CA ALA A 164 -24.78 43.49 21.63
C ALA A 164 -25.56 42.16 21.58
N PHE A 165 -24.99 41.10 22.14
CA PHE A 165 -25.59 39.76 22.20
C PHE A 165 -26.95 39.73 22.91
N ASP A 166 -27.27 40.77 23.67
CA ASP A 166 -28.54 40.95 24.40
C ASP A 166 -29.75 41.17 23.47
N ASP A 167 -29.54 41.65 22.23
CA ASP A 167 -30.62 41.94 21.27
C ASP A 167 -30.92 40.78 20.31
N LEU A 168 -30.10 39.72 20.32
CA LEU A 168 -30.35 38.55 19.48
C LEU A 168 -31.20 37.53 20.25
N PRO A 169 -32.30 37.02 19.70
CA PRO A 169 -33.06 35.93 20.31
C PRO A 169 -32.29 34.61 20.17
N ILE A 170 -31.30 34.41 21.05
CA ILE A 170 -30.47 33.20 21.09
C ILE A 170 -31.26 32.08 21.76
N PRO A 171 -31.43 30.91 21.12
CA PRO A 171 -32.09 29.77 21.75
C PRO A 171 -31.28 29.26 22.94
N ARG A 172 -31.98 28.81 23.99
CA ARG A 172 -31.33 28.18 25.15
C ARG A 172 -30.97 26.74 24.83
N LEU A 173 -29.74 26.36 25.14
CA LEU A 173 -29.19 25.05 24.86
C LEU A 173 -29.11 24.23 26.15
N ILE A 174 -29.51 22.96 26.08
CA ILE A 174 -29.23 21.95 27.11
C ILE A 174 -28.32 20.91 26.47
N GLU A 175 -27.12 20.77 27.01
CA GLU A 175 -26.19 19.71 26.66
C GLU A 175 -26.59 18.42 27.40
N LEU A 176 -26.70 17.33 26.64
CA LEU A 176 -26.97 16.00 27.13
C LEU A 176 -25.72 15.15 26.99
N THR A 177 -25.22 14.63 28.11
CA THR A 177 -24.16 13.62 28.11
C THR A 177 -24.79 12.24 28.15
N ILE A 178 -24.53 11.45 27.11
CA ILE A 178 -25.08 10.11 26.96
C ILE A 178 -24.09 9.11 27.54
N THR A 179 -24.55 8.33 28.53
CA THR A 179 -23.74 7.27 29.16
C THR A 179 -23.86 5.96 28.38
N ASN A 180 -25.08 5.60 27.96
CA ASN A 180 -25.30 4.40 27.15
C ASN A 180 -26.12 4.71 25.89
N PRO A 181 -25.47 4.86 24.72
CA PRO A 181 -26.15 5.24 23.48
C PRO A 181 -27.17 4.21 22.96
N SER A 182 -27.04 2.93 23.32
CA SER A 182 -27.96 1.87 22.86
C SER A 182 -29.33 1.94 23.52
N ASP A 183 -29.42 2.59 24.68
CA ASP A 183 -30.61 2.56 25.53
C ASP A 183 -31.49 3.81 25.34
N VAL A 184 -31.00 4.82 24.61
CA VAL A 184 -31.70 6.09 24.41
C VAL A 184 -32.67 6.00 23.23
N ASP A 185 -33.97 6.11 23.53
CA ASP A 185 -35.01 6.33 22.51
C ASP A 185 -35.15 7.83 22.18
N PHE A 186 -34.37 8.30 21.21
CA PHE A 186 -34.39 9.69 20.75
C PHE A 186 -35.72 10.09 20.11
N ILE A 187 -36.44 9.14 19.50
CA ILE A 187 -37.73 9.44 18.84
C ILE A 187 -38.79 9.67 19.92
N GLY A 188 -38.84 8.78 20.91
CA GLY A 188 -39.69 8.93 22.09
C GLY A 188 -39.37 10.20 22.89
N LEU A 189 -38.08 10.48 23.13
CA LEU A 189 -37.64 11.69 23.81
C LEU A 189 -38.04 12.95 23.06
N SER A 190 -37.81 13.01 21.75
CA SER A 190 -38.22 14.15 20.91
C SER A 190 -39.73 14.37 20.94
N SER A 191 -40.53 13.30 20.85
CA SER A 191 -41.98 13.38 20.92
C SER A 191 -42.47 13.89 22.29
N ARG A 192 -41.89 13.42 23.39
CA ARG A 192 -42.21 13.90 24.73
C ARG A 192 -41.82 15.36 24.93
N LEU A 193 -40.63 15.76 24.49
CA LEU A 193 -40.18 17.14 24.56
C LEU A 193 -41.09 18.08 23.78
N GLN A 194 -41.51 17.71 22.56
CA GLN A 194 -42.42 18.53 21.76
C GLN A 194 -43.83 18.63 22.35
N ALA A 195 -44.30 17.58 23.02
CA ALA A 195 -45.62 17.58 23.66
C ALA A 195 -45.64 18.40 24.95
N GLU A 196 -44.56 18.35 25.72
CA GLU A 196 -44.53 18.89 27.09
C GLU A 196 -43.82 20.24 27.21
N VAL A 197 -42.90 20.58 26.30
CA VAL A 197 -42.06 21.77 26.34
C VAL A 197 -42.26 22.58 25.06
N LYS A 198 -42.80 23.80 25.19
CA LYS A 198 -43.10 24.66 24.02
C LYS A 198 -41.80 25.21 23.44
N GLY A 199 -41.60 25.01 22.14
CA GLY A 199 -40.41 25.52 21.44
C GLY A 199 -39.16 24.64 21.57
N ALA A 200 -39.27 23.46 22.18
CA ALA A 200 -38.18 22.50 22.27
C ALA A 200 -37.97 21.74 20.96
N ILE A 201 -36.70 21.64 20.54
CA ILE A 201 -36.24 20.82 19.43
C ILE A 201 -35.07 19.99 19.95
N LEU A 202 -35.19 18.67 19.81
CA LEU A 202 -34.08 17.76 20.08
C LEU A 202 -33.20 17.70 18.82
N ASP A 203 -31.98 18.20 18.93
CA ASP A 203 -30.99 18.05 17.88
C ASP A 203 -30.15 16.79 18.11
N ASN A 204 -30.39 15.81 17.24
CA ASN A 204 -29.67 14.56 17.19
C ASN A 204 -28.70 14.61 16.00
N HIS A 205 -27.45 14.93 16.31
CA HIS A 205 -26.36 14.97 15.32
C HIS A 205 -26.00 13.58 14.77
N ARG A 206 -26.51 12.49 15.35
CA ARG A 206 -26.19 11.11 14.98
C ARG A 206 -26.70 10.74 13.59
N PHE A 207 -27.79 11.33 13.09
CA PHE A 207 -28.30 10.97 11.75
C PHE A 207 -27.32 11.36 10.64
N TRP A 208 -26.71 12.54 10.74
CA TRP A 208 -25.68 12.99 9.81
C TRP A 208 -24.39 12.17 9.97
N VAL A 209 -23.99 11.89 11.22
CA VAL A 209 -22.83 11.04 11.53
C VAL A 209 -22.98 9.63 10.97
N GLU A 210 -24.16 9.01 11.11
CA GLU A 210 -24.41 7.66 10.60
C GLU A 210 -24.30 7.62 9.07
N ARG A 211 -24.72 8.68 8.38
CA ARG A 211 -24.56 8.77 6.92
C ARG A 211 -23.09 8.87 6.51
N LEU A 212 -22.30 9.68 7.21
CA LEU A 212 -20.86 9.81 6.96
C LEU A 212 -20.10 8.53 7.30
N ARG A 213 -20.53 7.86 8.37
CA ARG A 213 -20.02 6.53 8.73
C ARG A 213 -20.23 5.55 7.59
N SER A 214 -21.44 5.47 7.03
CA SER A 214 -21.71 4.60 5.88
C SER A 214 -20.82 4.94 4.67
N MET A 215 -20.53 6.22 4.44
CA MET A 215 -19.58 6.66 3.40
C MET A 215 -18.14 6.22 3.71
N ALA A 216 -17.70 6.37 4.98
CA ALA A 216 -16.37 5.95 5.43
C ALA A 216 -16.20 4.42 5.35
N GLU A 217 -17.21 3.65 5.77
CA GLU A 217 -17.23 2.18 5.63
C GLU A 217 -17.15 1.76 4.15
N THR A 218 -17.83 2.49 3.26
CA THR A 218 -17.72 2.28 1.81
C THR A 218 -16.31 2.57 1.30
N ALA A 219 -15.67 3.65 1.78
CA ALA A 219 -14.29 3.97 1.43
C ALA A 219 -13.30 2.88 1.91
N ILE A 220 -13.50 2.36 3.12
CA ILE A 220 -12.73 1.22 3.65
C ILE A 220 -12.91 -0.03 2.78
N LEU A 221 -14.14 -0.33 2.35
CA LEU A 221 -14.43 -1.45 1.44
C LEU A 221 -13.72 -1.29 0.09
N ILE A 222 -13.72 -0.08 -0.47
CA ILE A 222 -12.98 0.22 -1.70
C ILE A 222 -11.48 0.01 -1.49
N GLY A 223 -10.93 0.45 -0.35
CA GLY A 223 -9.53 0.23 0.01
C GLY A 223 -9.17 -1.27 0.06
N PHE A 224 -9.98 -2.10 0.69
CA PHE A 224 -9.79 -3.55 0.68
C PHE A 224 -9.90 -4.17 -0.73
N THR A 225 -10.79 -3.63 -1.57
CA THR A 225 -10.93 -4.08 -2.96
C THR A 225 -9.67 -3.78 -3.78
N ILE A 226 -9.09 -2.59 -3.61
CA ILE A 226 -7.82 -2.21 -4.23
C ILE A 226 -6.69 -3.11 -3.73
N LEU A 227 -6.62 -3.37 -2.41
CA LEU A 227 -5.61 -4.25 -1.83
C LEU A 227 -5.71 -5.66 -2.43
N PHE A 228 -6.94 -6.20 -2.54
CA PHE A 228 -7.17 -7.49 -3.17
C PHE A 228 -6.70 -7.50 -4.63
N LEU A 229 -7.01 -6.45 -5.39
CA LEU A 229 -6.58 -6.32 -6.79
C LEU A 229 -5.05 -6.31 -6.92
N VAL A 230 -4.35 -5.58 -6.04
CA VAL A 230 -2.88 -5.53 -6.01
C VAL A 230 -2.29 -6.91 -5.68
N LEU A 231 -2.86 -7.63 -4.71
CA LEU A 231 -2.41 -8.98 -4.38
C LEU A 231 -2.68 -9.97 -5.52
N ALA A 232 -3.84 -9.89 -6.18
CA ALA A 232 -4.16 -10.70 -7.35
C ALA A 232 -3.22 -10.42 -8.52
N ALA A 233 -2.91 -9.15 -8.79
CA ALA A 233 -1.93 -8.75 -9.78
C ALA A 233 -0.54 -9.29 -9.44
N THR A 234 -0.13 -9.21 -8.17
CA THR A 234 1.15 -9.78 -7.69
C THR A 234 1.23 -11.28 -7.94
N VAL A 235 0.18 -12.03 -7.61
CA VAL A 235 0.10 -13.48 -7.89
C VAL A 235 0.24 -13.75 -9.38
N LEU A 236 -0.48 -13.00 -10.23
CA LEU A 236 -0.45 -13.18 -11.67
C LEU A 236 0.95 -12.89 -12.24
N THR A 237 1.60 -11.82 -11.79
CA THR A 237 3.00 -11.52 -12.12
C THR A 237 3.93 -12.64 -11.71
N VAL A 238 3.80 -13.19 -10.50
CA VAL A 238 4.63 -14.30 -10.02
C VAL A 238 4.42 -15.56 -10.86
N ILE A 239 3.18 -15.85 -11.27
CA ILE A 239 2.87 -16.96 -12.18
C ILE A 239 3.62 -16.76 -13.51
N PHE A 240 3.50 -15.58 -14.13
CA PHE A 240 4.18 -15.28 -15.39
C PHE A 240 5.70 -15.36 -15.26
N ALA A 241 6.26 -14.78 -14.20
CA ALA A 241 7.69 -14.81 -13.93
C ALA A 241 8.20 -16.25 -13.70
N THR A 242 7.45 -17.06 -12.96
CA THR A 242 7.79 -18.47 -12.72
C THR A 242 7.76 -19.27 -14.01
N ARG A 243 6.73 -19.09 -14.85
CA ARG A 243 6.61 -19.77 -16.15
C ARG A 243 7.71 -19.35 -17.11
N SER A 244 8.03 -18.06 -17.16
CA SER A 244 9.14 -17.52 -17.94
C SER A 244 10.48 -18.11 -17.49
N ALA A 245 10.71 -18.18 -16.17
CA ALA A 245 11.92 -18.78 -15.62
C ALA A 245 12.05 -20.28 -15.93
N MET A 246 10.93 -21.03 -15.91
CA MET A 246 10.94 -22.44 -16.32
C MET A 246 11.22 -22.60 -17.81
N ALA A 247 10.57 -21.79 -18.66
CA ALA A 247 10.76 -21.82 -20.10
C ALA A 247 12.23 -21.53 -20.50
N GLY A 248 12.86 -20.55 -19.84
CA GLY A 248 14.25 -20.21 -20.11
C GLY A 248 15.29 -21.21 -19.57
N ASN A 249 14.89 -22.18 -18.73
CA ASN A 249 15.80 -23.17 -18.13
C ASN A 249 15.37 -24.62 -18.44
N GLN A 250 14.62 -24.85 -19.52
CA GLN A 250 14.10 -26.19 -19.84
C GLN A 250 15.20 -27.23 -20.05
N GLU A 251 16.31 -26.87 -20.69
CA GLU A 251 17.45 -27.78 -20.90
C GLU A 251 18.07 -28.24 -19.57
N THR A 252 18.34 -27.31 -18.66
CA THR A 252 18.84 -27.62 -17.30
C THR A 252 17.87 -28.50 -16.53
N ILE A 253 16.56 -28.24 -16.65
CA ILE A 253 15.52 -29.04 -16.00
C ILE A 253 15.46 -30.46 -16.60
N ALA A 254 15.61 -30.60 -17.92
CA ALA A 254 15.60 -31.89 -18.60
C ALA A 254 16.79 -32.77 -18.15
N VAL A 255 18.00 -32.21 -18.06
CA VAL A 255 19.18 -32.93 -17.54
C VAL A 255 18.94 -33.41 -16.12
N LEU A 256 18.40 -32.54 -15.25
CA LEU A 256 18.12 -32.89 -13.86
C LEU A 256 17.04 -33.99 -13.75
N HIS A 257 16.07 -33.97 -14.67
CA HIS A 257 15.06 -35.02 -14.79
C HIS A 257 15.67 -36.36 -15.24
N PHE A 258 16.59 -36.37 -16.20
CA PHE A 258 17.30 -37.58 -16.63
C PHE A 258 18.16 -38.21 -15.52
N VAL A 259 18.66 -37.41 -14.58
CA VAL A 259 19.39 -37.89 -13.38
C VAL A 259 18.43 -38.37 -12.27
N GLY A 260 17.11 -38.30 -12.48
CA GLY A 260 16.10 -38.87 -11.58
C GLY A 260 15.60 -37.90 -10.49
N ALA A 261 15.77 -36.59 -10.66
CA ALA A 261 15.24 -35.64 -9.69
C ALA A 261 13.71 -35.63 -9.66
N SER A 262 13.13 -35.73 -8.46
CA SER A 262 11.68 -35.66 -8.29
C SER A 262 11.13 -34.25 -8.60
N ASN A 263 9.92 -34.18 -9.16
CA ASN A 263 9.20 -32.90 -9.38
C ASN A 263 9.08 -32.04 -8.11
N ARG A 264 9.03 -32.68 -6.93
CA ARG A 264 8.98 -32.01 -5.63
C ARG A 264 10.30 -31.31 -5.29
N PHE A 265 11.43 -31.94 -5.61
CA PHE A 265 12.74 -31.35 -5.43
C PHE A 265 12.88 -30.07 -6.29
N ILE A 266 12.53 -30.15 -7.57
CA ILE A 266 12.55 -28.99 -8.49
C ILE A 266 11.64 -27.87 -7.97
N ALA A 267 10.39 -28.19 -7.60
CA ALA A 267 9.46 -27.20 -7.05
C ALA A 267 9.98 -26.54 -5.77
N SER A 268 10.65 -27.28 -4.88
CA SER A 268 11.22 -26.73 -3.64
C SER A 268 12.37 -25.74 -3.89
N GLU A 269 13.20 -26.01 -4.90
CA GLU A 269 14.32 -25.13 -5.26
C GLU A 269 13.81 -23.80 -5.84
N PHE A 270 12.83 -23.86 -6.74
CA PHE A 270 12.16 -22.67 -7.27
C PHE A 270 11.44 -21.90 -6.17
N GLN A 271 10.71 -22.58 -5.28
CA GLN A 271 10.03 -21.95 -4.15
C GLN A 271 11.02 -21.18 -3.26
N ARG A 272 12.15 -21.78 -2.88
CA ARG A 272 13.13 -21.14 -2.00
C ARG A 272 13.78 -19.92 -2.65
N LYS A 273 14.06 -20.01 -3.95
CA LYS A 273 14.59 -18.90 -4.75
C LYS A 273 13.60 -17.75 -4.83
N PHE A 274 12.35 -18.02 -5.23
CA PHE A 274 11.29 -17.00 -5.35
C PHE A 274 10.85 -16.44 -4.00
N PHE A 275 10.89 -17.23 -2.92
CA PHE A 275 10.68 -16.72 -1.56
C PHE A 275 11.73 -15.66 -1.20
N THR A 276 13.01 -15.93 -1.48
CA THR A 276 14.09 -14.98 -1.18
C THR A 276 13.99 -13.71 -2.03
N LEU A 277 13.63 -13.84 -3.31
CA LEU A 277 13.37 -12.71 -4.21
C LEU A 277 12.16 -11.90 -3.74
N GLY A 278 11.07 -12.59 -3.38
CA GLY A 278 9.84 -12.01 -2.88
C GLY A 278 10.05 -11.27 -1.57
N LEU A 279 10.78 -11.86 -0.62
CA LEU A 279 11.11 -11.24 0.65
C LEU A 279 11.98 -9.99 0.49
N LYS A 280 13.00 -10.04 -0.39
CA LYS A 280 13.83 -8.86 -0.68
C LYS A 280 13.02 -7.73 -1.32
N GLY A 281 12.16 -8.08 -2.29
CA GLY A 281 11.29 -7.12 -2.95
C GLY A 281 10.29 -6.52 -1.97
N SER A 282 9.58 -7.34 -1.21
CA SER A 282 8.57 -6.86 -0.27
C SER A 282 9.15 -6.08 0.91
N LEU A 283 10.35 -6.43 1.38
CA LEU A 283 11.07 -5.62 2.38
C LEU A 283 11.49 -4.26 1.81
N ALA A 284 12.00 -4.21 0.59
CA ALA A 284 12.36 -2.94 -0.06
C ALA A 284 11.12 -2.06 -0.25
N GLY A 285 10.01 -2.62 -0.74
CA GLY A 285 8.75 -1.91 -0.91
C GLY A 285 8.14 -1.43 0.41
N GLY A 286 8.14 -2.29 1.44
CA GLY A 286 7.67 -1.94 2.78
C GLY A 286 8.53 -0.85 3.44
N LEU A 287 9.86 -0.93 3.31
CA LEU A 287 10.76 0.12 3.80
C LEU A 287 10.52 1.44 3.08
N PHE A 288 10.28 1.42 1.76
CA PHE A 288 9.98 2.62 0.99
C PHE A 288 8.63 3.24 1.38
N ALA A 289 7.63 2.40 1.72
CA ALA A 289 6.35 2.86 2.26
C ALA A 289 6.55 3.57 3.61
N ILE A 290 7.27 2.92 4.55
CA ILE A 290 7.62 3.51 5.84
C ILE A 290 8.35 4.85 5.65
N LEU A 291 9.33 4.90 4.75
CA LEU A 291 10.07 6.13 4.46
C LEU A 291 9.15 7.24 3.92
N THR A 292 8.25 6.91 3.00
CA THR A 292 7.28 7.86 2.45
C THR A 292 6.39 8.43 3.55
N PHE A 293 5.94 7.59 4.48
CA PHE A 293 5.16 8.04 5.62
C PHE A 293 5.94 8.92 6.59
N VAL A 294 7.19 8.56 6.92
CA VAL A 294 8.05 9.40 7.77
C VAL A 294 8.31 10.75 7.10
N ILE A 295 8.58 10.78 5.79
CA ILE A 295 8.74 12.02 5.03
C ILE A 295 7.45 12.85 5.08
N PHE A 296 6.30 12.23 4.85
CA PHE A 296 5.01 12.91 4.91
C PHE A 296 4.78 13.50 6.31
N GLN A 297 5.04 12.74 7.37
CA GLN A 297 4.93 13.23 8.75
C GLN A 297 5.87 14.40 9.01
N LEU A 298 7.13 14.34 8.57
CA LEU A 298 8.09 15.44 8.74
C LEU A 298 7.70 16.70 7.96
N LEU A 299 7.18 16.55 6.74
CA LEU A 299 6.68 17.68 5.94
C LEU A 299 5.49 18.36 6.61
N LEU A 300 4.54 17.57 7.16
CA LEU A 300 3.40 18.09 7.90
C LEU A 300 3.82 18.69 9.25
N SER A 301 4.84 18.13 9.91
CA SER A 301 5.32 18.61 11.21
C SER A 301 6.10 19.91 11.11
N ASN A 302 6.85 20.13 10.02
CA ASN A 302 7.60 21.37 9.78
C ASN A 302 6.69 22.57 9.49
N ASP A 303 5.43 22.35 9.12
CA ASP A 303 4.41 23.39 8.96
C ASP A 303 3.66 23.68 10.28
N THR A 304 4.38 23.72 11.40
CA THR A 304 3.88 24.09 12.74
C THR A 304 3.39 25.55 12.85
N ALA A 305 3.10 26.22 11.72
CA ALA A 305 2.63 27.60 11.64
C ALA A 305 1.61 27.85 10.51
N SER A 306 0.99 26.82 9.93
CA SER A 306 -0.16 27.03 9.04
C SER A 306 -1.45 26.57 9.74
N ALA A 307 -2.42 27.48 9.88
CA ALA A 307 -3.76 27.16 10.41
C ALA A 307 -4.43 25.99 9.65
N ALA A 308 -3.99 25.72 8.42
CA ALA A 308 -4.42 24.59 7.61
C ALA A 308 -4.00 23.23 8.18
N ALA A 309 -2.81 23.11 8.79
CA ALA A 309 -2.36 21.85 9.41
C ALA A 309 -3.16 21.54 10.68
N ASP A 310 -3.41 22.55 11.52
CA ASP A 310 -4.30 22.43 12.70
C ASP A 310 -5.75 22.13 12.29
N GLN A 311 -6.26 22.79 11.24
CA GLN A 311 -7.59 22.48 10.70
C GLN A 311 -7.65 21.07 10.09
N MET A 312 -6.58 20.62 9.43
CA MET A 312 -6.52 19.27 8.86
C MET A 312 -6.39 18.21 9.95
N GLN A 313 -5.66 18.50 11.03
CA GLN A 313 -5.54 17.64 12.21
C GLN A 313 -6.83 17.61 13.03
N ALA A 314 -7.58 18.73 13.09
CA ALA A 314 -8.91 18.79 13.68
C ALA A 314 -9.97 18.07 12.82
N LEU A 315 -9.84 18.10 11.49
CA LEU A 315 -10.76 17.43 10.55
C LEU A 315 -10.47 15.93 10.35
N LEU A 316 -9.20 15.51 10.40
CA LEU A 316 -8.78 14.14 10.12
C LEU A 316 -8.31 13.37 11.37
N GLY A 317 -8.28 14.02 12.53
CA GLY A 317 -7.67 13.48 13.76
C GLY A 317 -6.14 13.57 13.73
N VAL A 318 -5.49 13.23 14.84
CA VAL A 318 -4.02 13.18 14.93
C VAL A 318 -3.52 12.20 13.87
N ILE A 319 -2.83 12.72 12.86
CA ILE A 319 -2.20 11.93 11.78
C ILE A 319 -0.93 11.29 12.37
N GLY A 320 -1.13 10.34 13.28
CA GLY A 320 -0.08 9.49 13.81
C GLY A 320 -0.25 8.10 13.21
N LEU A 321 0.81 7.59 12.56
CA LEU A 321 0.87 6.16 12.31
C LEU A 321 1.03 5.47 13.66
N ASP A 322 -0.06 4.89 14.12
CA ASP A 322 -0.05 4.00 15.28
C ASP A 322 0.91 2.83 15.01
N LEU A 323 1.45 2.24 16.08
CA LEU A 323 2.32 1.07 16.02
C LEU A 323 1.68 -0.07 15.23
N SER A 324 0.34 -0.14 15.24
CA SER A 324 -0.45 -1.06 14.43
C SER A 324 -0.20 -0.95 12.92
N ALA A 325 0.03 0.25 12.38
CA ALA A 325 0.24 0.44 10.93
C ALA A 325 1.63 -0.06 10.49
N TYR A 326 2.65 0.13 11.32
CA TYR A 326 3.99 -0.43 11.10
C TYR A 326 3.97 -1.96 11.18
N LEU A 327 3.29 -2.51 12.19
CA LEU A 327 3.11 -3.96 12.34
C LEU A 327 2.30 -4.55 11.18
N ALA A 328 1.25 -3.87 10.72
CA ALA A 328 0.44 -4.30 9.58
C ALA A 328 1.28 -4.31 8.28
N THR A 329 2.13 -3.30 8.09
CA THR A 329 3.05 -3.23 6.94
C THR A 329 4.08 -4.37 6.98
N LEU A 330 4.68 -4.62 8.15
CA LEU A 330 5.61 -5.74 8.33
C LEU A 330 4.92 -7.09 8.09
N GLY A 331 3.72 -7.28 8.64
CA GLY A 331 2.89 -8.46 8.41
C GLY A 331 2.59 -8.67 6.93
N LEU A 332 2.22 -7.60 6.22
CA LEU A 332 1.96 -7.63 4.78
C LEU A 332 3.19 -8.05 3.97
N THR A 333 4.38 -7.57 4.34
CA THR A 333 5.65 -7.97 3.71
C THR A 333 5.87 -9.49 3.78
N PHE A 334 5.60 -10.09 4.94
CA PHE A 334 5.67 -11.54 5.12
C PHE A 334 4.59 -12.28 4.33
N VAL A 335 3.36 -11.77 4.34
CA VAL A 335 2.24 -12.34 3.55
C VAL A 335 2.60 -12.36 2.06
N ILE A 336 3.13 -11.28 1.50
CA ILE A 336 3.53 -11.22 0.09
C ILE A 336 4.65 -12.22 -0.22
N ALA A 337 5.65 -12.37 0.66
CA ALA A 337 6.74 -13.32 0.48
C ALA A 337 6.24 -14.78 0.50
N ILE A 338 5.36 -15.11 1.44
CA ILE A 338 4.73 -16.44 1.55
C ILE A 338 3.84 -16.70 0.34
N LEU A 339 3.00 -15.72 -0.04
CA LEU A 339 2.12 -15.80 -1.20
C LEU A 339 2.92 -16.06 -2.48
N THR A 340 4.06 -15.36 -2.64
CA THR A 340 4.99 -15.57 -3.75
C THR A 340 5.52 -17.02 -3.76
N ALA A 341 5.99 -17.51 -2.61
CA ALA A 341 6.53 -18.87 -2.49
C ALA A 341 5.49 -19.96 -2.81
N ILE A 342 4.28 -19.82 -2.26
CA ILE A 342 3.16 -20.75 -2.51
C ILE A 342 2.78 -20.72 -3.98
N THR A 343 2.62 -19.53 -4.56
CA THR A 343 2.25 -19.33 -5.98
C THR A 343 3.28 -19.97 -6.90
N THR A 344 4.58 -19.75 -6.66
CA THR A 344 5.66 -20.38 -7.42
C THR A 344 5.58 -21.90 -7.33
N ARG A 345 5.44 -22.46 -6.12
CA ARG A 345 5.38 -23.91 -5.92
C ARG A 345 4.21 -24.54 -6.70
N LEU A 346 3.01 -23.97 -6.57
CA LEU A 346 1.82 -24.44 -7.28
C LEU A 346 1.98 -24.34 -8.81
N THR A 347 2.56 -23.23 -9.29
CA THR A 347 2.80 -23.01 -10.72
C THR A 347 3.79 -24.03 -11.29
N VAL A 348 4.88 -24.30 -10.59
CA VAL A 348 5.88 -25.31 -11.00
C VAL A 348 5.27 -26.71 -11.00
N MET A 349 4.59 -27.10 -9.91
CA MET A 349 3.94 -28.41 -9.82
C MET A 349 2.93 -28.64 -10.94
N LYS A 350 2.08 -27.65 -11.24
CA LYS A 350 1.07 -27.73 -12.30
C LYS A 350 1.67 -27.74 -13.72
N THR A 351 2.88 -27.19 -13.88
CA THR A 351 3.59 -27.20 -15.16
C THR A 351 4.27 -28.55 -15.39
N LEU A 352 4.94 -29.08 -14.35
CA LEU A 352 5.59 -30.40 -14.41
C LEU A 352 4.59 -31.55 -14.52
N SER A 353 3.40 -31.44 -13.94
CA SER A 353 2.34 -32.45 -14.07
C SER A 353 1.74 -32.55 -15.47
N LYS A 354 1.99 -31.57 -16.35
CA LYS A 354 1.53 -31.60 -17.76
C LYS A 354 2.57 -32.21 -18.71
N LEU A 355 3.79 -32.45 -18.22
CA LEU A 355 4.90 -33.02 -18.99
C LEU A 355 5.01 -34.55 -18.82
N HIS A 356 4.13 -35.13 -18.00
CA HIS A 356 3.89 -36.57 -17.86
C HIS A 356 2.48 -36.88 -18.38
#